data_AF-M5C6A9-F1
#
_entry.id   AF-M5C6A9-F1
#
_cell.length_a   1.000
_cell.length_b   1.000
_cell.length_c   1.000
_cell.angle_alpha   90.00
_cell.angle_beta   90.00
_cell.angle_gamma   90.00
#
_symmetry.space_group_name_H-M   'P 1'
#
loop_
_entity.id
_entity.type
_entity.pdbx_description
1 polymer ?
#
loop_
_entity_poly.entity_id
_entity_poly.type
_entity_poly.pdbx_seq_one_letter_code
_entity_poly.pdbx_strand_id
1 'polypeptide(L)'
;MSDIMDGINRKARDNARVPMQWDDSPHAGFTSGTPWMRVNDNYKQINAKNQVDDEHSVFSFWKRAIGVRKAYPLLVHGDFVLLAPEDEKVFMYTREHQGEKALVIMNFSRDEVTATLPESLGTTAKFIIGNIAQKEPTFEAKVSLKPYEGQVWLLAS
;
A
#
# COMPACT_ATOMS: atom_id res chain seq x y z
N MET A 1 24.26 -14.83 -20.65
CA MET A 1 23.65 -13.63 -21.27
C MET A 1 22.17 -13.48 -20.88
N SER A 2 21.40 -14.57 -20.74
CA SER A 2 20.03 -14.55 -20.17
C SER A 2 19.96 -13.84 -18.83
N ASP A 3 20.84 -14.20 -17.90
CA ASP A 3 20.78 -13.69 -16.51
C ASP A 3 21.08 -12.19 -16.43
N ILE A 4 21.88 -11.67 -17.36
CA ILE A 4 22.16 -10.23 -17.47
C ILE A 4 20.91 -9.51 -17.96
N MET A 5 20.26 -9.99 -19.02
CA MET A 5 19.04 -9.38 -19.55
C MET A 5 17.87 -9.49 -18.57
N ASP A 6 17.72 -10.61 -17.87
CA ASP A 6 16.72 -10.79 -16.82
C ASP A 6 16.96 -9.85 -15.64
N GLY A 7 18.22 -9.68 -15.25
CA GLY A 7 18.62 -8.72 -14.23
C GLY A 7 18.30 -7.27 -14.64
N ILE A 8 18.59 -6.91 -15.90
CA ILE A 8 18.26 -5.60 -16.46
C ILE A 8 16.74 -5.40 -16.47
N ASN A 9 15.96 -6.34 -17.01
CA ASN A 9 14.50 -6.22 -17.09
C ASN A 9 13.85 -6.00 -15.73
N ARG A 10 14.37 -6.61 -14.67
CA ARG A 10 13.83 -6.45 -13.30
C ARG A 10 14.24 -5.15 -12.61
N LYS A 11 15.38 -4.55 -12.98
CA LYS A 11 16.01 -3.45 -12.22
C LYS A 11 16.24 -2.18 -13.04
N ALA A 12 15.98 -2.19 -14.34
CA ALA A 12 16.24 -1.06 -15.22
C ALA A 12 15.46 0.17 -14.78
N ARG A 13 16.14 1.31 -14.76
CA ARG A 13 15.53 2.63 -14.47
C ARG A 13 14.42 2.97 -15.45
N ASP A 14 14.50 2.44 -16.66
CA ASP A 14 13.56 2.73 -17.74
C ASP A 14 12.15 2.17 -17.47
N ASN A 15 12.02 1.16 -16.58
CA ASN A 15 10.71 0.72 -16.06
C ASN A 15 9.91 1.87 -15.42
N ALA A 16 10.59 2.86 -14.83
CA ALA A 16 9.97 4.03 -14.21
C ALA A 16 9.92 5.28 -15.12
N ARG A 17 10.39 5.18 -16.37
CA ARG A 17 10.49 6.31 -17.31
C ARG A 17 9.57 6.18 -18.51
N VAL A 18 8.84 5.08 -18.63
CA VAL A 18 7.78 4.97 -19.64
C VAL A 18 6.82 6.16 -19.50
N PRO A 19 6.31 6.71 -20.62
CA PRO A 19 5.41 7.86 -20.56
C PRO A 19 4.19 7.65 -19.65
N MET A 20 3.72 8.74 -19.04
CA MET A 20 2.57 8.73 -18.14
C MET A 20 1.29 8.27 -18.87
N GLN A 21 0.47 7.47 -18.19
CA GLN A 21 -0.77 6.92 -18.73
C GLN A 21 -1.96 7.79 -18.29
N TRP A 22 -2.26 8.83 -19.05
CA TRP A 22 -3.35 9.77 -18.75
C TRP A 22 -4.72 9.16 -19.03
N ASP A 23 -4.88 8.55 -20.21
CA ASP A 23 -6.13 7.94 -20.63
C ASP A 23 -5.91 6.70 -21.53
N ASP A 24 -6.97 6.21 -22.15
CA ASP A 24 -6.98 5.05 -23.03
C ASP A 24 -6.85 5.40 -24.53
N SER A 25 -6.55 6.65 -24.89
CA SER A 25 -6.32 7.08 -26.27
C SER A 25 -4.92 6.67 -26.78
N PRO A 26 -4.58 6.85 -28.08
CA PRO A 26 -3.23 6.56 -28.57
C PRO A 26 -2.14 7.21 -27.70
N HIS A 27 -1.07 6.45 -27.44
CA HIS A 27 0.00 6.86 -26.52
C HIS A 27 -0.47 7.23 -25.10
N ALA A 28 -1.59 6.67 -24.66
CA ALA A 28 -2.21 6.91 -23.36
C ALA A 28 -2.51 8.39 -23.06
N GLY A 29 -2.78 9.19 -24.10
CA GLY A 29 -2.99 10.63 -23.97
C GLY A 29 -1.72 11.41 -23.61
N PHE A 30 -0.54 10.79 -23.62
CA PHE A 30 0.72 11.46 -23.29
C PHE A 30 1.16 12.46 -24.38
N THR A 31 0.94 12.12 -25.65
CA THR A 31 1.32 12.95 -26.79
C THR A 31 0.49 12.58 -28.01
N SER A 32 0.27 13.55 -28.91
CA SER A 32 -0.28 13.32 -30.24
C SER A 32 0.78 12.94 -31.28
N GLY A 33 2.07 13.08 -30.94
CA GLY A 33 3.20 12.72 -31.79
C GLY A 33 3.80 11.35 -31.45
N THR A 34 5.07 11.14 -31.77
CA THR A 34 5.79 9.93 -31.36
C THR A 34 6.41 10.12 -29.98
N PRO A 35 6.07 9.29 -28.97
CA PRO A 35 6.72 9.38 -27.67
C PRO A 35 8.18 8.94 -27.79
N TRP A 36 9.06 9.56 -27.00
CA TRP A 36 10.50 9.27 -26.99
C TRP A 36 10.83 7.82 -26.56
N MET A 37 9.88 7.15 -25.91
CA MET A 37 9.91 5.74 -25.54
C MET A 37 8.49 5.17 -25.64
N ARG A 38 8.36 3.86 -25.84
CA ARG A 38 7.08 3.15 -25.84
C ARG A 38 6.31 3.36 -24.53
N VAL A 39 5.00 3.56 -24.63
CA VAL A 39 4.06 3.53 -23.50
C VAL A 39 3.80 2.08 -23.11
N ASN A 40 3.65 1.79 -21.81
CA ASN A 40 3.37 0.45 -21.34
C ASN A 40 1.99 -0.02 -21.83
N ASP A 41 1.90 -1.25 -22.32
CA ASP A 41 0.72 -1.79 -23.01
C ASP A 41 -0.54 -1.84 -22.14
N ASN A 42 -0.36 -1.85 -20.82
CA ASN A 42 -1.47 -1.88 -19.88
C ASN A 42 -2.23 -0.54 -19.78
N TYR A 43 -1.86 0.52 -20.50
CA TYR A 43 -2.49 1.84 -20.40
C TYR A 43 -4.00 1.85 -20.69
N LYS A 44 -4.52 0.89 -21.47
CA LYS A 44 -5.95 0.72 -21.71
C LYS A 44 -6.72 0.34 -20.44
N GLN A 45 -6.05 -0.34 -19.50
CA GLN A 45 -6.61 -0.78 -18.23
C GLN A 45 -6.20 0.15 -17.09
N ILE A 46 -4.93 0.54 -17.04
CA ILE A 46 -4.34 1.37 -15.99
C ILE A 46 -4.06 2.77 -16.54
N ASN A 47 -4.92 3.74 -16.25
CA ASN A 47 -4.67 5.14 -16.59
C ASN A 47 -5.36 6.07 -15.58
N ALA A 48 -4.99 7.35 -15.59
CA ALA A 48 -5.54 8.33 -14.65
C ALA A 48 -7.06 8.52 -14.84
N LYS A 49 -7.53 8.66 -16.08
CA LYS A 49 -8.96 8.81 -16.41
C LYS A 49 -9.83 7.72 -15.79
N ASN A 50 -9.38 6.47 -15.82
CA ASN A 50 -10.12 5.34 -15.24
C ASN A 50 -10.05 5.28 -13.70
N GLN A 51 -9.13 5.99 -13.06
CA GLN A 51 -8.89 5.87 -11.61
C GLN A 51 -9.33 7.08 -10.80
N VAL A 52 -9.29 8.30 -11.36
CA VAL A 52 -9.53 9.54 -10.58
C VAL A 52 -10.93 9.59 -9.97
N ASP A 53 -11.95 9.10 -10.69
CA ASP A 53 -13.35 9.11 -10.26
C ASP A 53 -13.83 7.74 -9.72
N ASP A 54 -12.98 6.71 -9.75
CA ASP A 54 -13.27 5.40 -9.15
C ASP A 54 -12.83 5.40 -7.67
N GLU A 55 -13.80 5.30 -6.76
CA GLU A 55 -13.56 5.30 -5.30
C GLU A 55 -12.74 4.09 -4.83
N HIS A 56 -12.75 2.99 -5.59
CA HIS A 56 -12.02 1.76 -5.29
C HIS A 56 -10.65 1.67 -5.98
N SER A 57 -10.26 2.70 -6.74
CA SER A 57 -8.99 2.72 -7.46
C SER A 57 -7.77 2.87 -6.54
N VAL A 58 -6.60 2.52 -7.09
CA VAL A 58 -5.30 2.76 -6.43
C VAL A 58 -5.09 4.26 -6.19
N PHE A 59 -5.48 5.11 -7.14
CA PHE A 59 -5.43 6.57 -6.98
C PHE A 59 -6.26 7.04 -5.77
N SER A 60 -7.51 6.60 -5.68
CA SER A 60 -8.42 6.97 -4.59
C SER A 60 -7.93 6.46 -3.23
N PHE A 61 -7.36 5.24 -3.18
CA PHE A 61 -6.71 4.74 -1.98
C PHE A 61 -5.54 5.63 -1.55
N TRP A 62 -4.65 6.02 -2.47
CA TRP A 62 -3.55 6.94 -2.17
C TRP A 62 -4.03 8.30 -1.66
N LYS A 63 -5.08 8.87 -2.27
CA LYS A 63 -5.70 10.12 -1.81
C LYS A 63 -6.16 10.00 -0.35
N ARG A 64 -6.84 8.90 0.01
CA ARG A 64 -7.25 8.60 1.41
C ARG A 64 -6.04 8.41 2.33
N ALA A 65 -5.06 7.60 1.92
CA ALA A 65 -3.87 7.30 2.73
C ALA A 65 -3.02 8.55 3.03
N ILE A 66 -2.87 9.45 2.05
CA ILE A 66 -2.20 10.75 2.25
C ILE A 66 -3.00 11.63 3.22
N GLY A 67 -4.33 11.63 3.09
CA GLY A 67 -5.22 12.33 4.04
C GLY A 67 -5.04 11.82 5.47
N VAL A 68 -5.07 10.50 5.66
CA VAL A 68 -4.78 9.84 6.95
C VAL A 68 -3.41 10.23 7.47
N ARG A 69 -2.35 10.12 6.66
CA ARG A 69 -0.99 10.47 7.08
C ARG A 69 -0.89 11.92 7.57
N LYS A 70 -1.63 12.86 6.96
CA LYS A 70 -1.68 14.26 7.39
C LYS A 70 -2.47 14.45 8.69
N ALA A 71 -3.52 13.66 8.91
CA ALA A 71 -4.38 13.76 10.08
C ALA A 71 -3.76 13.17 11.36
N TYR A 72 -2.82 12.22 11.25
CA TYR A 72 -2.19 11.55 12.39
C TYR A 72 -0.67 11.80 12.41
N PRO A 73 -0.17 12.79 13.18
CA PRO A 73 1.26 13.12 13.25
C PRO A 73 2.17 11.95 13.61
N LEU A 74 1.68 10.99 14.40
CA LEU A 74 2.40 9.76 14.75
C LEU A 74 2.82 8.93 13.52
N LEU A 75 2.07 8.98 12.41
CA LEU A 75 2.42 8.29 11.16
C LEU A 75 3.57 9.00 10.43
N VAL A 76 3.85 10.26 10.75
CA VAL A 76 4.96 11.04 10.20
C VAL A 76 6.16 10.98 11.14
N HIS A 77 5.99 11.35 12.40
CA HIS A 77 7.04 11.63 13.37
C HIS A 77 7.20 10.58 14.47
N GLY A 78 6.33 9.57 14.53
CA GLY A 78 6.38 8.59 15.59
C GLY A 78 7.58 7.64 15.49
N ASP A 79 8.05 7.18 16.64
CA ASP A 79 9.10 6.18 16.75
C ASP A 79 8.61 4.86 16.15
N PHE A 80 9.49 4.15 15.45
CA PHE A 80 9.18 2.90 14.78
C PHE A 80 9.66 1.71 15.61
N VAL A 81 8.77 0.74 15.85
CA VAL A 81 9.10 -0.53 16.51
C VAL A 81 8.57 -1.69 15.69
N LEU A 82 9.48 -2.53 15.17
CA LEU A 82 9.14 -3.76 14.44
C LEU A 82 8.71 -4.85 15.44
N LEU A 83 7.60 -5.54 15.16
CA LEU A 83 7.00 -6.51 16.06
C LEU A 83 7.17 -7.98 15.63
N ALA A 84 7.35 -8.22 14.32
CA ALA A 84 7.51 -9.56 13.76
C ALA A 84 8.72 -9.62 12.83
N PRO A 85 9.96 -9.50 13.34
CA PRO A 85 11.17 -9.43 12.50
C PRO A 85 11.46 -10.71 11.71
N GLU A 86 11.03 -11.87 12.23
CA GLU A 86 11.29 -13.18 11.63
C GLU A 86 10.14 -13.66 10.71
N ASP A 87 9.04 -12.91 10.62
CA ASP A 87 7.89 -13.30 9.78
C ASP A 87 8.09 -12.81 8.34
N GLU A 88 8.24 -13.75 7.41
CA GLU A 88 8.46 -13.46 5.99
C GLU A 88 7.18 -13.01 5.26
N LYS A 89 6.01 -13.25 5.85
CA LYS A 89 4.70 -12.91 5.25
C LYS A 89 4.08 -11.68 5.88
N VAL A 90 4.21 -11.50 7.19
CA VAL A 90 3.56 -10.42 7.94
C VAL A 90 4.57 -9.35 8.32
N PHE A 91 4.40 -8.15 7.77
CA PHE A 91 5.14 -6.98 8.22
C PHE A 91 4.28 -6.18 9.20
N MET A 92 4.67 -6.22 10.47
CA MET A 92 3.92 -5.64 11.58
C MET A 92 4.80 -4.73 12.42
N TYR A 93 4.38 -3.50 12.63
CA TYR A 93 5.12 -2.52 13.42
C TYR A 93 4.20 -1.49 14.08
N THR A 94 4.72 -0.82 15.11
CA THR A 94 4.04 0.33 15.71
C THR A 94 4.70 1.65 15.37
N ARG A 95 3.90 2.72 15.47
CA ARG A 95 4.34 4.11 15.42
C ARG A 95 3.84 4.83 16.67
N GLU A 96 4.73 5.40 17.47
CA GLU A 96 4.36 6.08 18.71
C GLU A 96 4.85 7.54 18.74
N HIS A 97 3.97 8.48 19.04
CA HIS A 97 4.31 9.90 19.14
C HIS A 97 3.43 10.59 20.16
N GLN A 98 4.03 11.33 21.10
CA GLN A 98 3.31 12.14 22.09
C GLN A 98 2.21 11.36 22.85
N GLY A 99 2.45 10.08 23.16
CA GLY A 99 1.51 9.22 23.88
C GLY A 99 0.44 8.55 23.00
N GLU A 100 0.34 8.91 21.72
CA GLU A 100 -0.50 8.17 20.76
C GLU A 100 0.30 7.05 20.10
N LYS A 101 -0.36 5.90 19.90
CA LYS A 101 0.26 4.72 19.29
C LYS A 101 -0.63 4.16 18.19
N ALA A 102 -0.04 3.88 17.03
CA ALA A 102 -0.69 3.12 15.97
C ALA A 102 0.00 1.80 15.71
N LEU A 103 -0.78 0.82 15.30
CA LEU A 103 -0.33 -0.44 14.72
C LEU A 103 -0.51 -0.40 13.21
N VAL A 104 0.52 -0.78 12.48
CA VAL A 104 0.46 -1.08 11.05
C VAL A 104 0.75 -2.56 10.87
N ILE A 105 -0.14 -3.27 10.16
CA ILE A 105 0.00 -4.69 9.88
C ILE A 105 -0.32 -4.97 8.42
N MET A 106 0.55 -5.70 7.73
CA MET A 106 0.44 -5.99 6.31
C MET A 106 0.83 -7.42 6.00
N ASN A 107 0.06 -8.07 5.13
CA ASN A 107 0.38 -9.36 4.52
C ASN A 107 1.10 -9.11 3.19
N PHE A 108 2.37 -9.50 3.07
CA PHE A 108 3.19 -9.40 1.86
C PHE A 108 3.18 -10.69 1.02
N SER A 109 2.22 -11.60 1.28
CA SER A 109 2.09 -12.88 0.60
C SER A 109 0.81 -12.99 -0.23
N ARG A 110 0.74 -14.07 -1.03
CA ARG A 110 -0.43 -14.46 -1.81
C ARG A 110 -1.43 -15.32 -1.04
N ASP A 111 -1.07 -15.72 0.16
CA ASP A 111 -1.88 -16.59 1.00
C ASP A 111 -2.64 -15.75 2.02
N GLU A 112 -3.78 -16.24 2.50
CA GLU A 112 -4.38 -15.71 3.73
C GLU A 112 -3.48 -16.07 4.91
N VAL A 113 -3.26 -15.12 5.81
CA VAL A 113 -2.41 -15.28 6.99
C VAL A 113 -3.14 -14.85 8.25
N THR A 114 -2.93 -15.56 9.35
CA THR A 114 -3.40 -15.14 10.67
C THR A 114 -2.20 -14.69 11.49
N ALA A 115 -2.15 -13.41 11.83
CA ALA A 115 -1.12 -12.85 12.68
C ALA A 115 -1.60 -12.80 14.13
N THR A 116 -0.72 -13.15 15.07
CA THR A 116 -1.00 -13.01 16.51
C THR A 116 -0.41 -11.68 16.99
N LEU A 117 -1.24 -10.83 17.59
CA LEU A 117 -0.81 -9.55 18.13
C LEU A 117 -0.10 -9.75 19.48
N PRO A 118 1.01 -9.02 19.75
CA PRO A 118 1.60 -8.99 21.09
C PRO A 118 0.61 -8.47 22.13
N GLU A 119 0.56 -9.11 23.30
CA GLU A 119 -0.33 -8.69 24.41
C GLU A 119 -0.10 -7.24 24.85
N SER A 120 1.12 -6.73 24.64
CA SER A 120 1.50 -5.34 24.95
C SER A 120 0.77 -4.28 24.12
N LEU A 121 0.06 -4.66 23.06
CA LEU A 121 -0.75 -3.74 22.24
C LEU A 121 -2.15 -3.48 22.80
N GLY A 122 -2.53 -4.18 23.88
CA GLY A 122 -3.86 -4.08 24.46
C GLY A 122 -4.94 -4.76 23.61
N THR A 123 -6.20 -4.54 23.98
CA THR A 123 -7.36 -5.24 23.41
C THR A 123 -8.32 -4.32 22.66
N THR A 124 -8.05 -3.01 22.63
CA THR A 124 -8.94 -2.03 22.00
C THR A 124 -8.16 -1.13 21.05
N ALA A 125 -8.70 -0.97 19.84
CA ALA A 125 -8.15 -0.11 18.83
C ALA A 125 -9.25 0.40 17.89
N LYS A 126 -9.01 1.56 17.28
CA LYS A 126 -9.86 2.15 16.25
C LYS A 126 -9.26 1.89 14.88
N PHE A 127 -10.04 1.34 13.96
CA PHE A 127 -9.62 1.19 12.57
C PHE A 127 -9.42 2.56 11.91
N ILE A 128 -8.28 2.76 11.25
CA ILE A 128 -7.99 4.02 10.54
C ILE A 128 -8.17 3.84 9.03
N ILE A 129 -7.50 2.85 8.43
CA ILE A 129 -7.53 2.62 6.98
C ILE A 129 -7.07 1.19 6.65
N GLY A 130 -7.61 0.64 5.57
CA GLY A 130 -7.12 -0.60 4.95
C GLY A 130 -7.46 -0.65 3.46
N ASN A 131 -6.82 -1.55 2.73
CA ASN A 131 -6.89 -1.59 1.25
C ASN A 131 -7.92 -2.59 0.68
N ILE A 132 -8.41 -3.56 1.47
CA ILE A 132 -9.36 -4.58 0.99
C ILE A 132 -10.72 -4.50 1.70
N ALA A 133 -10.74 -4.09 2.96
CA ALA A 133 -11.91 -4.21 3.81
C ALA A 133 -13.09 -3.32 3.33
N GLN A 134 -14.19 -3.93 2.88
CA GLN A 134 -15.45 -3.25 2.56
C GLN A 134 -16.24 -2.85 3.83
N LYS A 135 -15.93 -3.53 4.96
CA LYS A 135 -16.44 -3.25 6.30
C LYS A 135 -15.26 -3.19 7.24
N GLU A 136 -15.31 -2.30 8.23
CA GLU A 136 -14.28 -2.22 9.27
C GLU A 136 -14.11 -3.59 9.96
N PRO A 137 -12.87 -4.13 9.98
CA PRO A 137 -12.58 -5.34 10.72
C PRO A 137 -12.74 -5.12 12.23
N THR A 138 -12.91 -6.21 12.98
CA THR A 138 -12.86 -6.19 14.45
C THR A 138 -11.41 -6.28 14.90
N PHE A 139 -11.01 -5.52 15.91
CA PHE A 139 -9.70 -5.64 16.53
C PHE A 139 -9.69 -6.81 17.51
N GLU A 140 -8.91 -7.85 17.21
CA GLU A 140 -8.82 -9.08 17.99
C GLU A 140 -7.35 -9.47 18.18
N ALA A 141 -7.05 -10.30 19.20
CA ALA A 141 -5.70 -10.78 19.46
C ALA A 141 -5.11 -11.58 18.28
N LYS A 142 -5.95 -12.12 17.40
CA LYS A 142 -5.56 -12.72 16.13
C LYS A 142 -6.22 -11.97 15.00
N VAL A 143 -5.42 -11.45 14.07
CA VAL A 143 -5.90 -10.72 12.90
C VAL A 143 -5.72 -11.60 11.68
N SER A 144 -6.83 -11.96 11.03
CA SER A 144 -6.77 -12.57 9.69
C SER A 144 -6.60 -11.48 8.63
N LEU A 145 -5.65 -11.69 7.74
CA LEU A 145 -5.32 -10.80 6.63
C LEU A 145 -5.43 -11.58 5.33
N LYS A 146 -6.26 -11.06 4.42
CA LYS A 146 -6.33 -11.55 3.05
C LYS A 146 -5.00 -11.34 2.31
N PRO A 147 -4.80 -12.01 1.16
CA PRO A 147 -3.62 -11.79 0.32
C PRO A 147 -3.42 -10.30 0.03
N TYR A 148 -2.22 -9.78 0.30
CA TYR A 148 -1.86 -8.36 0.14
C TYR A 148 -2.69 -7.35 0.96
N GLU A 149 -3.39 -7.79 2.01
CA GLU A 149 -4.14 -6.90 2.89
C GLU A 149 -3.20 -6.11 3.81
N GLY A 150 -3.46 -4.82 3.95
CA GLY A 150 -2.84 -3.92 4.90
C GLY A 150 -3.88 -3.17 5.71
N GLN A 151 -3.63 -3.03 7.00
CA GLN A 151 -4.50 -2.35 7.95
C GLN A 151 -3.69 -1.42 8.85
N VAL A 152 -4.27 -0.28 9.20
CA VAL A 152 -3.73 0.68 10.17
C VAL A 152 -4.76 0.92 11.27
N TRP A 153 -4.30 0.85 12.51
CA TRP A 153 -5.13 0.96 13.71
C TRP A 153 -4.55 1.99 14.67
N LEU A 154 -5.40 2.79 15.30
CA LEU A 154 -5.03 3.61 16.45
C LEU A 154 -5.28 2.80 17.72
N LEU A 155 -4.26 2.52 18.50
CA LEU A 155 -4.40 1.80 19.76
C LEU A 155 -4.95 2.73 20.83
N ALA A 156 -5.86 2.24 21.67
CA ALA A 156 -6.30 2.99 22.84
C ALA A 156 -5.16 3.08 23.87
N SER A 157 -5.08 4.21 24.57
CA SER A 157 -4.21 4.39 25.73
C SER A 157 -4.72 3.59 26.94
#